data_AF-A0A0C6FB07-F1
#
_entry.id   AF-A0A0C6FB07-F1
#
_cell.length_a   1.000
_cell.length_b   1.000
_cell.length_c   1.000
_cell.angle_alpha   90.00
_cell.angle_beta   90.00
_cell.angle_gamma   90.00
#
_symmetry.space_group_name_H-M   'P 1'
#
loop_
_entity.id
_entity.type
_entity.pdbx_description
1 polymer ?
#
loop_
_entity_poly.entity_id
_entity_poly.type
_entity_poly.pdbx_seq_one_letter_code
_entity_poly.pdbx_strand_id
1 'polypeptide(L)'
;MQTTSNVAAFPDSQHAVRRLAAVNLRTARQALDTAERHLDDVVLGLIAGASELSIVDRRSQAAIREARENVFAARRSLDQIRLGLLAPDADTLTPNDEEDMATALQACLVGNEAARINDAAFDRLTPACVGVRTGW
;
A
#
# COMPACT_ATOMS: atom_id res chain seq x y z
N MET A 1 34.87 -40.15 15.81
CA MET A 1 33.87 -39.48 16.67
C MET A 1 33.40 -38.24 15.93
N GLN A 2 32.20 -38.28 15.34
CA GLN A 2 31.59 -37.13 14.69
C GLN A 2 30.73 -36.41 15.74
N THR A 3 31.07 -35.17 16.06
CA THR A 3 30.24 -34.26 16.86
C THR A 3 29.20 -33.62 15.95
N THR A 4 27.96 -34.10 16.01
CA THR A 4 26.82 -33.40 15.42
C THR A 4 26.44 -32.24 16.33
N SER A 5 26.85 -31.03 15.95
CA SER A 5 26.33 -29.78 16.54
C SER A 5 24.88 -29.62 16.12
N ASN A 6 23.96 -30.00 17.01
CA ASN A 6 22.53 -29.78 16.83
C ASN A 6 22.23 -28.35 17.30
N VAL A 7 22.23 -27.41 16.37
CA VAL A 7 21.76 -26.03 16.62
C VAL A 7 20.25 -26.12 16.83
N ALA A 8 19.83 -26.15 18.10
CA ALA A 8 18.43 -26.04 18.45
C ALA A 8 17.90 -24.69 17.94
N ALA A 9 17.05 -24.71 16.91
CA ALA A 9 16.28 -23.55 16.50
C ALA A 9 15.42 -23.11 17.71
N PHE A 10 15.71 -21.95 18.28
CA PHE A 10 15.04 -21.44 19.47
C PHE A 10 13.57 -21.13 19.16
N PRO A 11 12.59 -21.85 19.74
CA PRO A 11 11.16 -21.60 19.51
C PRO A 11 10.69 -20.24 20.06
N ASP A 12 11.48 -19.61 20.94
CA ASP A 12 11.09 -18.39 21.65
C ASP A 12 10.95 -17.15 20.75
N SER A 13 11.68 -17.08 19.64
CA SER A 13 11.67 -15.92 18.73
C SER A 13 10.34 -15.78 17.99
N GLN A 14 9.79 -16.88 17.46
CA GLN A 14 8.49 -16.87 16.78
C GLN A 14 7.35 -16.54 17.73
N HIS A 15 7.41 -17.02 18.98
CA HIS A 15 6.44 -16.65 20.02
C HIS A 15 6.56 -15.19 20.45
N ALA A 16 7.76 -14.60 20.45
CA ALA A 16 7.96 -13.18 20.70
C ALA A 16 7.38 -12.30 19.58
N VAL A 17 7.61 -12.67 18.31
CA VAL A 17 7.07 -11.96 17.13
C VAL A 17 5.54 -12.00 17.12
N ARG A 18 4.93 -13.17 17.36
CA ARG A 18 3.47 -13.30 17.43
C ARG A 18 2.87 -12.49 18.59
N ARG A 19 3.54 -12.45 19.75
CA ARG A 19 3.11 -11.63 20.90
C ARG A 19 3.17 -10.15 20.58
N LEU A 20 4.26 -9.68 19.97
CA LEU A 20 4.42 -8.29 19.57
C LEU A 20 3.35 -7.89 18.54
N ALA A 21 3.10 -8.74 17.55
CA ALA A 21 2.05 -8.52 16.56
C ALA A 21 0.65 -8.45 17.19
N ALA A 22 0.33 -9.33 18.14
CA ALA A 22 -0.95 -9.31 18.84
C ALA A 22 -1.14 -8.02 19.66
N VAL A 23 -0.06 -7.52 20.30
CA VAL A 23 -0.08 -6.22 21.01
C VAL A 23 -0.30 -5.08 20.02
N ASN A 24 0.44 -5.04 18.91
CA ASN A 24 0.32 -4.00 17.89
C ASN A 24 -1.09 -3.97 17.28
N LEU A 25 -1.66 -5.14 16.97
CA LEU A 25 -3.02 -5.24 16.44
C LEU A 25 -4.07 -4.76 17.45
N ARG A 26 -3.91 -5.11 18.73
CA ARG A 26 -4.78 -4.61 19.80
C ARG A 26 -4.72 -3.10 19.93
N THR A 27 -3.51 -2.52 19.96
CA THR A 27 -3.31 -1.07 20.06
C THR A 27 -3.91 -0.36 18.85
N ALA A 28 -3.66 -0.86 17.63
CA ALA A 28 -4.24 -0.29 16.42
C ALA A 28 -5.77 -0.36 16.40
N ARG A 29 -6.36 -1.44 16.92
CA ARG A 29 -7.81 -1.57 17.06
C ARG A 29 -8.38 -0.56 18.05
N GLN A 30 -7.75 -0.39 19.21
CA GLN A 30 -8.15 0.62 20.20
C GLN A 30 -8.05 2.05 19.65
N ALA A 31 -7.01 2.33 18.86
CA ALA A 31 -6.85 3.62 18.19
C ALA A 31 -7.98 3.89 17.19
N LEU A 32 -8.34 2.88 16.38
CA LEU A 32 -9.48 2.98 15.45
C LEU A 32 -10.79 3.20 16.20
N ASP A 33 -11.07 2.41 17.24
CA ASP A 33 -12.31 2.55 18.02
C ASP A 33 -12.40 3.93 18.70
N THR A 34 -11.26 4.55 19.02
CA THR A 34 -11.20 5.90 19.60
C THR A 34 -11.43 6.98 18.53
N ALA A 35 -10.86 6.80 17.34
CA ALA A 35 -11.10 7.70 16.22
C ALA A 35 -12.56 7.67 15.74
N GLU A 36 -13.18 6.49 15.70
CA GLU A 36 -14.60 6.31 15.35
C GLU A 36 -15.50 7.04 16.36
N ARG A 37 -15.28 6.82 17.67
CA ARG A 37 -16.01 7.55 18.73
C ARG A 37 -15.85 9.06 18.63
N HIS A 38 -14.65 9.54 18.36
CA HIS A 38 -14.42 10.98 18.19
C HIS A 38 -15.17 11.55 16.99
N LEU A 39 -15.22 10.82 15.86
CA LEU A 39 -16.03 11.22 14.71
C LEU A 39 -17.52 11.29 15.07
N ASP A 40 -18.04 10.29 15.79
CA ASP A 40 -19.42 10.27 16.25
C ASP A 40 -19.71 11.47 17.16
N ASP A 41 -18.82 11.78 18.11
CA ASP A 41 -18.96 12.94 19.01
C ASP A 41 -19.01 14.26 18.24
N VAL A 42 -18.15 14.42 17.22
CA VAL A 42 -18.15 15.61 16.35
C VAL A 42 -19.47 15.72 15.58
N VAL A 43 -19.94 14.60 15.00
CA VAL A 43 -21.19 14.56 14.24
C VAL A 43 -22.40 14.87 15.14
N LEU A 44 -22.46 14.26 16.32
CA LEU A 44 -23.54 14.49 17.28
C LEU A 44 -23.51 15.92 17.82
N GLY A 45 -22.34 16.48 18.13
CA GLY A 45 -22.19 17.87 18.55
C GLY A 45 -22.69 18.87 17.51
N LEU A 46 -22.46 18.57 16.23
CA LEU A 46 -22.96 19.35 15.11
C LEU A 46 -24.49 19.26 14.97
N ILE A 47 -25.06 18.06 15.06
CA ILE A 47 -26.51 17.84 14.98
C ILE A 47 -27.22 18.50 16.16
N ALA A 48 -26.66 18.42 17.37
CA ALA A 48 -27.20 19.02 18.58
C ALA A 48 -27.14 20.56 18.59
N GLY A 49 -26.57 21.17 17.55
CA GLY A 49 -26.48 22.62 17.42
C GLY A 49 -25.58 23.25 18.49
N ALA A 50 -24.56 22.52 18.97
CA ALA A 50 -23.59 23.08 19.90
C ALA A 50 -23.10 24.43 19.36
N SER A 51 -23.32 25.49 20.13
CA SER A 51 -23.37 26.89 19.68
C SER A 51 -22.07 27.41 19.06
N GLU A 52 -20.97 26.66 19.18
CA GLU A 52 -19.67 26.95 18.55
C GLU A 52 -19.53 26.40 17.12
N LEU A 53 -20.47 25.55 16.68
CA LEU A 53 -20.46 24.88 15.37
C LEU A 53 -21.81 25.00 14.62
N SER A 54 -22.78 25.74 15.18
CA SER A 54 -24.19 25.82 14.73
C SER A 54 -24.42 26.63 13.45
N ILE A 55 -23.38 27.29 12.92
CA ILE A 55 -23.39 27.83 11.56
C ILE A 55 -22.58 26.84 10.73
N VAL A 56 -23.05 26.51 9.52
CA VAL A 56 -22.30 25.73 8.52
C VAL A 56 -21.08 26.54 8.09
N ASP A 57 -20.12 26.67 9.00
CA ASP A 57 -18.90 27.44 8.86
C ASP A 57 -17.77 26.49 8.43
N ARG A 58 -16.76 27.04 7.76
CA ARG A 58 -15.58 26.28 7.31
C ARG A 58 -14.92 25.52 8.45
N ARG A 59 -15.04 26.01 9.69
CA ARG A 59 -14.51 25.36 10.90
C ARG A 59 -15.20 24.03 11.21
N SER A 60 -16.53 23.96 11.08
CA SER A 60 -17.30 22.72 11.26
C SER A 60 -16.97 21.68 10.18
N GLN A 61 -16.82 22.13 8.94
CA GLN A 61 -16.41 21.26 7.83
C GLN A 61 -14.98 20.75 7.99
N ALA A 62 -14.06 21.60 8.48
CA ALA A 62 -12.70 21.22 8.80
C ALA A 62 -12.64 20.17 9.91
N ALA A 63 -13.43 20.34 10.99
CA ALA A 63 -13.50 19.38 12.09
C ALA A 63 -13.99 17.99 11.66
N ILE A 64 -15.07 17.92 10.86
CA ILE A 64 -15.55 16.63 10.31
C ILE A 64 -14.49 16.01 9.40
N ARG A 65 -13.86 16.83 8.55
CA ARG A 65 -12.83 16.35 7.63
C ARG A 65 -11.65 15.76 8.39
N GLU A 66 -11.15 16.46 9.40
CA GLU A 66 -10.06 16.00 10.25
C GLU A 66 -10.42 14.71 10.97
N ALA A 67 -11.58 14.66 11.63
CA ALA A 67 -12.04 13.45 12.32
C ALA A 67 -12.15 12.25 11.37
N ARG A 68 -12.65 12.47 10.15
CA ARG A 68 -12.72 11.43 9.11
C ARG A 68 -11.34 10.99 8.62
N GLU A 69 -10.42 11.93 8.40
CA GLU A 69 -9.04 11.63 8.00
C GLU A 69 -8.33 10.79 9.09
N ASN A 70 -8.58 11.08 10.36
CA ASN A 70 -8.06 10.30 11.49
C ASN A 70 -8.58 8.85 11.51
N VAL A 71 -9.88 8.64 11.24
CA VAL A 71 -10.44 7.29 11.08
C VAL A 71 -9.77 6.53 9.93
N PHE A 72 -9.61 7.17 8.78
CA PHE A 72 -8.95 6.54 7.63
C PHE A 72 -7.48 6.20 7.90
N ALA A 73 -6.75 7.08 8.61
CA ALA A 73 -5.37 6.83 9.01
C ALA A 73 -5.27 5.64 9.97
N ALA A 74 -6.12 5.60 11.00
CA ALA A 74 -6.18 4.48 11.95
C ALA A 74 -6.55 3.16 11.26
N ARG A 75 -7.50 3.19 10.32
CA ARG A 75 -7.88 2.02 9.54
C ARG A 75 -6.74 1.51 8.66
N ARG A 76 -6.05 2.42 7.96
CA ARG A 76 -4.88 2.09 7.14
C ARG A 76 -3.78 1.44 7.96
N SER A 77 -3.51 1.97 9.16
CA SER A 77 -2.53 1.38 10.08
C SER A 77 -2.91 -0.05 10.50
N LEU A 78 -4.18 -0.28 10.86
CA LEU A 78 -4.67 -1.61 11.20
C LEU A 78 -4.55 -2.59 10.03
N ASP A 79 -4.88 -2.14 8.82
CA ASP A 79 -4.81 -2.99 7.63
C ASP A 79 -3.36 -3.27 7.21
N GLN A 80 -2.42 -2.32 7.38
CA GLN A 80 -0.99 -2.57 7.20
C GLN A 80 -0.47 -3.65 8.16
N ILE A 81 -0.89 -3.63 9.43
CA ILE A 81 -0.51 -4.66 10.41
C ILE A 81 -1.06 -6.02 9.99
N ARG A 82 -2.32 -6.08 9.53
CA ARG A 82 -2.93 -7.33 9.03
C ARG A 82 -2.20 -7.86 7.80
N LEU A 83 -1.85 -6.99 6.86
CA LEU A 83 -1.08 -7.37 5.68
C LEU A 83 0.31 -7.88 6.07
N GLY A 84 1.00 -7.21 6.99
CA GLY A 84 2.29 -7.67 7.50
C GLY A 84 2.22 -9.02 8.21
N LEU A 85 1.06 -9.37 8.79
CA LEU A 85 0.84 -10.68 9.40
C LEU A 85 0.46 -11.79 8.40
N LEU A 86 -0.09 -11.41 7.24
CA LEU A 86 -0.46 -12.33 6.16
C LEU A 86 0.66 -12.49 5.13
N ALA A 87 1.62 -11.58 5.10
CA ALA A 87 2.77 -11.67 4.21
C ALA A 87 3.55 -12.96 4.53
N PRO A 88 3.94 -13.74 3.50
CA PRO A 88 4.82 -14.88 3.71
C PRO A 88 6.13 -14.39 4.34
N ASP A 89 6.72 -15.21 5.22
CA ASP A 89 8.03 -14.92 5.78
C ASP A 89 9.01 -14.68 4.61
N ALA A 90 9.80 -13.61 4.65
CA ALA A 90 10.71 -13.26 3.55
C ALA A 90 11.69 -14.40 3.19
N ASP A 91 11.97 -15.30 4.14
CA ASP A 91 12.80 -16.50 3.98
C ASP A 91 12.04 -17.72 3.42
N THR A 92 10.76 -17.57 3.06
CA THR A 92 9.93 -18.59 2.40
C THR A 92 9.64 -18.28 0.93
N LEU A 93 10.43 -17.40 0.31
CA LEU A 93 10.60 -17.47 -1.14
C LEU A 93 11.32 -18.79 -1.42
N THR A 94 10.62 -19.73 -2.03
CA THR A 94 11.30 -20.93 -2.51
C THR A 94 12.29 -20.49 -3.60
N PRO A 95 13.47 -21.13 -3.74
CA PRO A 95 14.49 -20.71 -4.72
C PRO A 95 13.97 -20.54 -6.16
N ASN A 96 12.79 -21.09 -6.48
CA ASN A 96 12.16 -21.01 -7.77
C ASN A 96 11.47 -19.65 -8.06
N ASP A 97 11.06 -18.90 -7.03
CA ASP A 97 10.27 -17.67 -7.21
C ASP A 97 11.14 -16.48 -7.67
N GLU A 98 12.42 -16.43 -7.25
CA GLU A 98 13.37 -15.40 -7.69
C GLU A 98 13.82 -15.63 -9.14
N GLU A 99 14.05 -16.88 -9.53
CA GLU A 99 14.40 -17.26 -10.92
C GLU A 99 13.22 -17.00 -11.88
N ASP A 100 11.98 -17.26 -11.45
CA ASP A 100 10.78 -16.99 -12.22
C ASP A 100 10.55 -15.48 -12.43
N MET A 101 10.79 -14.66 -11.40
CA MET A 101 10.70 -13.19 -11.50
C MET A 101 11.80 -12.58 -12.37
N ALA A 102 13.04 -13.07 -12.26
CA ALA A 102 14.15 -12.64 -13.13
C ALA A 102 13.89 -13.02 -14.59
N THR A 103 13.36 -14.22 -14.83
CA THR A 103 12.99 -14.70 -16.17
C THR A 103 11.82 -13.89 -16.74
N ALA A 104 10.79 -13.58 -15.94
CA ALA A 104 9.66 -12.77 -16.35
C ALA A 104 10.08 -11.33 -16.70
N LEU A 105 10.97 -10.73 -15.89
CA LEU A 105 11.53 -9.41 -16.18
C LEU A 105 12.34 -9.42 -17.48
N GLN A 106 13.17 -10.44 -17.68
CA GLN A 106 13.96 -10.58 -18.90
C GLN A 106 13.07 -10.75 -20.14
N ALA A 107 11.99 -11.55 -20.04
CA ALA A 107 11.02 -11.71 -21.12
C ALA A 107 10.29 -10.39 -21.46
N CYS A 108 9.91 -9.61 -20.44
CA CYS A 108 9.33 -8.26 -20.64
C CYS A 108 10.31 -7.30 -21.33
N LEU A 109 11.59 -7.30 -20.92
CA LEU A 109 12.61 -6.44 -21.53
C LEU A 109 12.86 -6.80 -23.00
N VAL A 110 12.95 -8.09 -23.31
CA VAL A 110 13.11 -8.58 -24.69
C VAL A 110 11.87 -8.24 -25.54
N GLY A 111 10.66 -8.40 -25.00
CA GLY A 111 9.43 -8.03 -25.69
C GLY A 111 9.33 -6.52 -25.98
N ASN A 112 9.75 -5.68 -25.04
CA ASN A 112 9.79 -4.23 -25.21
C ASN A 112 10.82 -3.79 -26.25
N GLU A 113 12.01 -4.42 -26.28
CA GLU A 113 13.02 -4.11 -27.29
C GLU A 113 12.55 -4.50 -28.70
N ALA A 114 11.90 -5.67 -28.84
CA ALA A 114 11.32 -6.10 -30.11
C ALA A 114 10.19 -5.16 -30.58
N ALA A 115 9.36 -4.66 -29.66
CA ALA A 115 8.33 -3.67 -29.97
C ALA A 115 8.92 -2.32 -30.41
N ARG A 116 9.99 -1.84 -29.76
CA ARG A 116 10.70 -0.60 -30.15
C ARG A 116 11.37 -0.71 -31.53
N ILE A 117 11.91 -1.87 -31.86
CA ILE A 117 12.50 -2.13 -33.19
C ILE A 117 11.40 -2.15 -34.27
N ASN A 118 10.20 -2.66 -33.96
CA ASN A 118 9.06 -2.65 -34.87
C ASN A 118 8.48 -1.24 -35.08
N ASP A 119 8.47 -0.40 -34.04
CA ASP A 119 8.07 1.02 -34.15
C ASP A 119 9.12 1.88 -34.89
N ALA A 120 10.40 1.48 -34.91
CA ALA A 120 11.42 2.14 -35.74
C ALA A 120 11.18 1.95 -37.25
N ALA A 121 10.26 1.06 -37.66
CA ALA A 121 9.76 0.95 -39.03
C ALA A 121 8.69 2.03 -39.35
N PHE A 122 8.89 3.26 -38.86
CA PHE A 122 8.12 4.47 -39.20
C PHE A 122 8.39 4.96 -40.64
N ASP A 123 8.55 4.03 -41.59
CA ASP A 123 8.43 4.19 -43.05
C ASP A 123 6.99 4.56 -43.48
N ARG A 124 6.22 5.23 -42.61
CA ARG A 124 4.83 5.65 -42.88
C ARG A 124 4.56 7.12 -42.63
N LEU A 125 5.57 7.95 -42.46
CA LEU A 125 5.42 9.38 -42.65
C LEU A 125 5.50 9.70 -44.14
N THR A 126 4.36 9.62 -44.83
CA THR A 126 4.26 10.21 -46.17
C THR A 126 4.43 11.74 -46.07
N PRO A 127 4.88 12.43 -47.13
CA PRO A 127 5.09 13.88 -47.12
C PRO A 127 3.88 14.71 -46.64
N ALA A 128 2.67 14.16 -46.77
CA ALA A 128 1.44 14.75 -46.24
C ALA A 128 1.44 14.91 -44.70
N CYS A 129 2.12 14.02 -43.98
CA CYS A 129 2.19 14.02 -42.52
C CYS A 129 3.20 15.05 -41.95
N VAL A 130 4.12 15.57 -42.78
CA VAL A 130 5.20 16.47 -42.35
C VAL A 130 4.92 17.94 -42.73
N GLY A 131 3.78 18.23 -43.37
CA GLY A 131 3.40 19.60 -43.74
C GLY A 131 4.36 20.26 -44.74
N VAL A 132 5.17 19.48 -45.46
CA VAL A 132 6.06 20.02 -46.49
C VAL A 132 5.22 20.28 -47.73
N ARG A 133 4.88 21.55 -47.91
CA ARG A 133 4.20 22.07 -49.10
C ARG A 133 5.14 21.88 -50.29
N THR A 134 4.95 20.84 -51.09
CA THR A 134 5.63 20.70 -52.38
C THR A 134 5.02 21.71 -53.36
N GLY A 135 5.67 22.85 -53.53
CA GLY A 135 5.32 23.87 -54.51
C GLY A 135 6.55 24.31 -55.28
N TRP A 136 6.47 24.17 -56.61
CA TRP A 136 7.03 25.15 -57.55
C TRP A 136 6.10 26.36 -57.59
#